data_AF-A0A848LTD8-F1
#
_entry.id   AF-A0A848LTD8-F1
#
_cell.length_a   1.000
_cell.length_b   1.000
_cell.length_c   1.000
_cell.angle_alpha   90.00
_cell.angle_beta   90.00
_cell.angle_gamma   90.00
#
_symmetry.space_group_name_H-M   'P 1'
#
loop_
_entity.id
_entity.type
_entity.pdbx_description
1 polymer ?
#
loop_
_entity_poly.entity_id
_entity_poly.type
_entity_poly.pdbx_seq_one_letter_code
_entity_poly.pdbx_strand_id
1 'polypeptide(L)'
;MALRFSGTFDELQTKLAVLKGQGQWRHVNDNQKQFQHNNGGVANWYPSTGSFYFQGKDEGRKKLEEVVTAALSDTAGGSAAASEQTAPPSPQPSTSVKSTERKPQASQTTESSRSEAPSPAASGIAESAPTGHTPLGQTFSESELIIGLVGAVGTELKKVIDTLSDRLKVFGYVVSQIRVSDEIITTISTKNKTDHQSEFNRIESMMNAGDLARKESGDNAVLALGIAAKIAHDRTSKTHLPRRAYIVNSLKHPEEVERLREIYPQGFYLLGVHSDQPRRHQYLVNEKRLTPEQATLLMDRDENENLEYGQRTSDTFHMSDFFVRLDGNDDKLKDSIWRILDILFGDPYRTPTFDEFAMFMAFSASLRSADLSRQVGAVVAKDNEILATGANDCPRFGGGLYWPDYDEGKRRIVDRDDGRDYMRGQDSNKFEQARIIDDIIKNVEAVADKEKFRKALEQTRISDLTEFGRVVHAEMESLLACARNSISARGATVYCTTFPCHNCAKHIIAAGVRRVVYVEPYPKSKAAEFHTDSITLGFSDNEKTVRFEPFVGVGPRRFFDLFSMRLGSGYRLKRKDRNGATLQWKPESARLRIQMLPFSYLDLETAAGRLFSQHRKKLGAQS
;
A
#
# COMPACT_ATOMS: atom_id res chain seq x y z
N MET A 1 20.24 12.63 28.13
CA MET A 1 19.00 12.94 28.87
C MET A 1 18.88 14.46 29.03
N ALA A 2 17.68 14.99 29.28
CA ALA A 2 17.53 16.41 29.67
C ALA A 2 17.72 16.57 31.18
N LEU A 3 18.50 17.57 31.60
CA LEU A 3 18.79 17.84 33.01
C LEU A 3 17.54 18.37 33.74
N ARG A 4 17.29 17.86 34.96
CA ARG A 4 16.13 18.23 35.78
C ARG A 4 16.49 18.38 37.26
N PHE A 5 15.81 19.33 37.92
CA PHE A 5 15.79 19.51 39.36
C PHE A 5 14.36 19.86 39.81
N SER A 6 13.82 19.13 40.78
CA SER A 6 12.40 19.18 41.20
C SER A 6 12.17 19.77 42.60
N GLY A 7 13.17 20.45 43.17
CA GLY A 7 13.05 21.16 44.46
C GLY A 7 12.57 22.61 44.30
N THR A 8 12.58 23.35 45.41
CA THR A 8 12.22 24.78 45.42
C THR A 8 13.31 25.65 44.75
N PHE A 9 12.99 26.92 44.45
CA PHE A 9 13.98 27.83 43.88
C PHE A 9 15.12 28.13 44.85
N ASP A 10 14.84 28.20 46.16
CA ASP A 10 15.85 28.50 47.17
C ASP A 10 16.80 27.30 47.37
N GLU A 11 16.27 26.07 47.33
CA GLU A 11 17.08 24.84 47.25
C GLU A 11 17.95 24.82 45.99
N LEU A 12 17.42 25.26 44.84
CA LEU A 12 18.20 25.34 43.60
C LEU A 12 19.33 26.38 43.71
N GLN A 13 19.05 27.56 44.27
CA GLN A 13 20.08 28.57 44.53
C GLN A 13 21.12 28.08 45.56
N THR A 14 20.72 27.25 46.52
CA THR A 14 21.64 26.59 47.46
C THR A 14 22.53 25.57 46.75
N LYS A 15 21.99 24.68 45.90
CA LYS A 15 22.80 23.73 45.11
C LYS A 15 23.72 24.45 44.12
N LEU A 16 23.25 25.51 43.47
CA LEU A 16 24.04 26.29 42.53
C LEU A 16 24.87 27.41 43.20
N ALA A 17 25.14 27.32 44.51
CA ALA A 17 25.97 28.28 45.24
C ALA A 17 27.40 28.38 44.68
N VAL A 18 27.92 27.36 43.99
CA VAL A 18 29.20 27.41 43.26
C VAL A 18 29.24 28.51 42.19
N LEU A 19 28.10 28.89 41.62
CA LEU A 19 27.97 29.97 40.63
C LEU A 19 27.79 31.38 41.26
N LYS A 20 27.74 31.49 42.60
CA LYS A 20 27.52 32.75 43.31
C LYS A 20 28.65 33.74 43.02
N GLY A 21 28.31 34.91 42.48
CA GLY A 21 29.28 35.93 42.03
C GLY A 21 29.80 35.75 40.60
N GLN A 22 29.58 34.59 39.96
CA GLN A 22 29.96 34.33 38.57
C GLN A 22 28.86 34.75 37.56
N GLY A 23 27.73 35.24 38.05
CA GLY A 23 26.55 35.64 37.28
C GLY A 23 25.43 36.15 38.17
N GLN A 24 24.27 36.42 37.57
CA GLN A 24 23.08 36.92 38.26
C GLN A 24 21.82 36.12 37.92
N TRP A 25 20.93 35.94 38.90
CA TRP A 25 19.59 35.41 38.70
C TRP A 25 18.63 36.51 38.29
N ARG A 26 17.86 36.26 37.23
CA ARG A 26 16.79 37.11 36.73
C ARG A 26 15.46 36.37 36.78
N HIS A 27 14.43 37.04 37.30
CA HIS A 27 13.05 36.61 37.14
C HIS A 27 12.60 36.95 35.71
N VAL A 28 12.10 35.96 34.96
CA VAL A 28 11.54 36.18 33.61
C VAL A 28 10.01 36.14 33.67
N ASN A 29 9.47 35.12 34.31
CA ASN A 29 8.06 34.99 34.70
C ASN A 29 7.96 33.95 35.82
N ASP A 30 6.77 33.74 36.37
CA ASP A 30 6.56 32.87 37.54
C ASP A 30 7.06 31.44 37.32
N ASN A 31 6.95 30.95 36.08
CA ASN A 31 7.37 29.62 35.64
C ASN A 31 8.75 29.60 34.91
N GLN A 32 9.53 30.68 34.98
CA GLN A 32 10.87 30.72 34.37
C GLN A 32 11.84 31.57 35.19
N LYS A 33 12.79 30.90 35.83
CA LYS A 33 13.93 31.52 36.52
C LYS A 33 15.16 31.38 35.63
N GLN A 34 15.89 32.46 35.39
CA GLN A 34 17.03 32.46 34.47
C GLN A 34 18.30 32.88 35.20
N PHE A 35 19.39 32.14 35.02
CA PHE A 35 20.72 32.55 35.46
C PHE A 35 21.53 33.01 34.25
N GLN A 36 22.08 34.23 34.31
CA GLN A 36 22.97 34.79 33.30
C GLN A 36 24.39 34.82 33.87
N HIS A 37 25.31 34.08 33.25
CA HIS A 37 26.70 33.94 33.68
C HIS A 37 27.60 34.95 32.94
N ASN A 38 28.65 35.45 33.61
CA ASN A 38 29.46 36.58 33.14
C ASN A 38 30.19 36.32 31.81
N ASN A 39 30.35 35.07 31.39
CA ASN A 39 30.91 34.69 30.08
C ASN A 39 29.88 34.64 28.92
N GLY A 40 28.62 35.03 29.17
CA GLY A 40 27.54 34.99 28.17
C GLY A 40 26.83 33.64 28.02
N GLY A 41 27.09 32.67 28.90
CA GLY A 41 26.24 31.49 29.08
C GLY A 41 24.96 31.82 29.86
N VAL A 42 23.83 31.21 29.48
CA VAL A 42 22.53 31.43 30.12
C VAL A 42 21.86 30.08 30.41
N ALA A 43 21.38 29.90 31.64
CA ALA A 43 20.61 28.72 32.05
C ALA A 43 19.17 29.12 32.41
N ASN A 44 18.18 28.48 31.79
CA ASN A 44 16.77 28.65 32.11
C ASN A 44 16.26 27.44 32.89
N TRP A 45 15.60 27.64 34.02
CA TRP A 45 14.93 26.59 34.80
C TRP A 45 13.42 26.88 34.90
N TYR A 46 12.62 25.83 34.71
CA TYR A 46 11.16 25.88 34.68
C TYR A 46 10.57 25.10 35.87
N PRO A 47 10.12 25.76 36.95
CA PRO A 47 9.64 25.09 38.16
C PRO A 47 8.59 24.01 37.90
N SER A 48 7.63 24.24 36.99
CA SER A 48 6.54 23.28 36.72
C SER A 48 6.98 21.95 36.09
N THR A 49 8.20 21.87 35.55
CA THR A 49 8.73 20.66 34.90
C THR A 49 10.11 20.24 35.44
N GLY A 50 10.65 21.01 36.38
CA GLY A 50 12.02 20.95 36.87
C GLY A 50 13.11 21.09 35.81
N SER A 51 12.79 21.36 34.55
CA SER A 51 13.72 21.15 33.42
C SER A 51 14.64 22.34 33.18
N PHE A 52 15.87 22.05 32.75
CA PHE A 52 16.86 23.05 32.35
C PHE A 52 16.95 23.22 30.83
N TYR A 53 17.25 24.45 30.37
CA TYR A 53 17.61 24.76 28.99
C TYR A 53 18.73 25.80 28.90
N PHE A 54 19.85 25.42 28.29
CA PHE A 54 21.07 26.22 28.20
C PHE A 54 21.17 26.97 26.85
N GLN A 55 21.63 28.22 26.91
CA GLN A 55 21.74 29.17 25.80
C GLN A 55 23.05 29.96 25.92
N GLY A 56 23.41 30.73 24.88
CA GLY A 56 24.62 31.55 24.84
C GLY A 56 25.67 31.04 23.84
N LYS A 57 26.83 31.72 23.77
CA LYS A 57 27.96 31.30 22.92
C LYS A 57 28.51 29.95 23.40
N ASP A 58 28.85 29.04 22.48
CA ASP A 58 29.04 27.62 22.79
C ASP A 58 30.03 27.31 23.92
N GLU A 59 31.15 28.02 24.03
CA GLU A 59 32.12 27.77 25.10
C GLU A 59 31.56 28.17 26.48
N GLY A 60 30.83 29.29 26.56
CA GLY A 60 30.18 29.75 27.78
C GLY A 60 28.96 28.91 28.15
N ARG A 61 28.21 28.44 27.13
CA ARG A 61 27.08 27.52 27.28
C ARG A 61 27.54 26.17 27.85
N LYS A 62 28.54 25.53 27.24
CA LYS A 62 29.06 24.22 27.67
C LYS A 62 29.59 24.25 29.11
N LYS A 63 30.43 25.24 29.45
CA LYS A 63 30.96 25.39 30.81
C LYS A 63 29.86 25.58 31.87
N LEU A 64 28.79 26.30 31.54
CA LEU A 64 27.64 26.46 32.44
C LEU A 64 26.79 25.17 32.55
N GLU A 65 26.60 24.47 31.43
CA GLU A 65 25.88 23.18 31.36
C GLU A 65 26.61 22.07 32.14
N GLU A 66 27.95 22.02 32.07
CA GLU A 66 28.82 21.13 32.85
C GLU A 66 28.73 21.39 34.37
N VAL A 67 28.92 22.65 34.80
CA VAL A 67 28.91 23.01 36.24
C VAL A 67 27.51 22.81 36.86
N VAL A 68 26.44 23.17 36.15
CA VAL A 68 25.06 22.96 36.63
C VAL A 68 24.70 21.47 36.66
N THR A 69 25.21 20.66 35.74
CA THR A 69 25.02 19.19 35.78
C THR A 69 25.74 18.57 36.99
N ALA A 70 27.00 18.95 37.23
CA ALA A 70 27.77 18.44 38.36
C ALA A 70 27.12 18.79 39.71
N ALA A 71 26.82 20.08 39.94
CA ALA A 71 26.23 20.57 41.19
C ALA A 71 24.83 20.01 41.51
N LEU A 72 24.12 19.47 40.51
CA LEU A 72 22.84 18.80 40.71
C LEU A 72 22.97 17.28 40.96
N SER A 73 24.11 16.66 40.61
CA SER A 73 24.34 15.22 40.69
C SER A 73 24.70 14.71 42.10
N ASP A 74 25.38 15.52 42.92
CA ASP A 74 25.96 15.12 44.22
C ASP A 74 24.95 14.89 45.37
N THR A 75 23.71 14.48 45.09
CA THR A 75 22.75 14.07 46.14
C THR A 75 22.10 12.73 45.84
N ALA A 76 22.90 11.66 45.92
CA ALA A 76 22.47 10.27 45.79
C ALA A 76 23.05 9.39 46.92
N GLY A 77 22.72 9.71 48.18
CA GLY A 77 23.10 8.91 49.35
C GLY A 77 22.39 9.35 50.63
N GLY A 78 21.58 8.48 51.22
CA GLY A 78 20.87 8.82 52.47
C GLY A 78 19.76 7.85 52.89
N SER A 79 20.13 6.80 53.64
CA SER A 79 19.30 5.98 54.55
C SER A 79 18.10 5.18 54.01
N ALA A 80 17.87 4.02 54.63
CA ALA A 80 16.81 3.07 54.34
C ALA A 80 15.65 3.14 55.35
N ALA A 81 14.50 2.57 54.97
CA ALA A 81 13.49 2.00 55.87
C ALA A 81 12.70 0.91 55.13
N ALA A 82 12.11 -0.04 55.84
CA ALA A 82 11.33 -1.14 55.26
C ALA A 82 9.91 -1.22 55.84
N SER A 83 8.95 -1.58 54.99
CA SER A 83 7.59 -2.09 55.31
C SER A 83 7.05 -2.66 54.00
N GLU A 84 6.83 -3.98 53.91
CA GLU A 84 5.65 -4.75 54.34
C GLU A 84 4.52 -4.82 53.30
N GLN A 85 3.86 -5.97 53.25
CA GLN A 85 2.93 -6.35 52.19
C GLN A 85 1.49 -5.94 52.51
N THR A 86 0.80 -5.32 51.55
CA THR A 86 -0.67 -5.40 51.45
C THR A 86 -1.09 -5.50 49.98
N ALA A 87 -2.13 -6.29 49.70
CA ALA A 87 -2.66 -6.48 48.36
C ALA A 87 -3.86 -5.55 48.09
N PRO A 88 -4.06 -5.07 46.85
CA PRO A 88 -5.24 -4.27 46.50
C PRO A 88 -6.50 -5.15 46.39
N PRO A 89 -7.66 -4.73 46.94
CA PRO A 89 -8.91 -5.48 46.84
C PRO A 89 -9.61 -5.30 45.49
N SER A 90 -10.39 -6.32 45.08
CA SER A 90 -11.21 -6.28 43.88
C SER A 90 -12.43 -5.34 43.99
N PRO A 91 -12.87 -4.69 42.90
CA PRO A 91 -14.05 -3.82 42.92
C PRO A 91 -15.37 -4.61 42.87
N GLN A 92 -16.36 -4.14 43.62
CA GLN A 92 -17.78 -4.55 43.56
C GLN A 92 -18.67 -3.28 43.59
N PRO A 93 -19.92 -3.34 43.12
CA PRO A 93 -20.53 -2.21 42.39
C PRO A 93 -21.28 -1.19 43.25
N SER A 94 -21.36 0.04 42.75
CA SER A 94 -22.26 1.09 43.24
C SER A 94 -23.47 1.26 42.31
N THR A 95 -24.64 1.56 42.89
CA THR A 95 -25.92 1.61 42.18
C THR A 95 -26.30 3.01 41.69
N SER A 96 -27.10 3.03 40.61
CA SER A 96 -27.87 4.15 40.06
C SER A 96 -28.42 5.19 41.04
N VAL A 97 -28.60 6.45 40.58
CA VAL A 97 -29.89 7.17 40.74
C VAL A 97 -30.03 8.41 39.82
N LYS A 98 -31.24 8.54 39.23
CA LYS A 98 -31.95 9.71 38.65
C LYS A 98 -31.34 10.57 37.51
N SER A 99 -32.11 10.59 36.42
CA SER A 99 -32.17 11.62 35.38
C SER A 99 -32.98 12.86 35.79
N THR A 100 -32.71 14.01 35.16
CA THR A 100 -33.64 15.16 35.04
C THR A 100 -33.62 15.75 33.63
N GLU A 101 -34.80 16.11 33.12
CA GLU A 101 -34.97 16.70 31.79
C GLU A 101 -34.71 18.21 31.79
N ARG A 102 -34.36 18.78 30.63
CA ARG A 102 -34.68 20.17 30.29
C ARG A 102 -35.14 20.31 28.83
N LYS A 103 -36.31 20.92 28.65
CA LYS A 103 -36.82 21.37 27.34
C LYS A 103 -36.14 22.70 26.92
N PRO A 104 -36.07 23.02 25.62
CA PRO A 104 -35.58 24.31 25.15
C PRO A 104 -36.61 25.43 25.35
N GLN A 105 -36.13 26.67 25.48
CA GLN A 105 -36.90 27.90 25.29
C GLN A 105 -36.18 28.79 24.28
N ALA A 106 -36.94 29.65 23.60
CA ALA A 106 -36.45 30.53 22.55
C ALA A 106 -36.90 31.97 22.78
N SER A 107 -36.08 32.95 22.38
CA SER A 107 -36.49 34.36 22.25
C SER A 107 -35.56 35.19 21.37
N GLN A 108 -36.15 35.80 20.33
CA GLN A 108 -35.90 37.19 19.88
C GLN A 108 -34.54 37.57 19.26
N THR A 109 -34.50 37.46 17.93
CA THR A 109 -34.30 38.58 16.96
C THR A 109 -33.95 39.98 17.46
N THR A 110 -32.98 40.61 16.77
CA THR A 110 -33.08 42.00 16.26
C THR A 110 -32.52 42.08 14.82
N GLU A 111 -33.00 43.06 14.05
CA GLU A 111 -32.64 43.33 12.65
C GLU A 111 -31.45 44.34 12.57
N SER A 112 -30.90 44.81 11.45
CA SER A 112 -31.17 44.70 10.00
C SER A 112 -29.80 44.86 9.25
N SER A 113 -29.60 44.92 7.94
CA SER A 113 -30.38 44.90 6.67
C SER A 113 -29.42 44.36 5.56
N ARG A 114 -29.63 44.29 4.23
CA ARG A 114 -30.53 44.93 3.24
C ARG A 114 -30.92 43.94 2.12
N SER A 115 -31.64 44.45 1.12
CA SER A 115 -31.85 43.91 -0.23
C SER A 115 -30.52 43.73 -1.01
N GLU A 116 -30.42 42.94 -2.10
CA GLU A 116 -31.19 43.04 -3.36
C GLU A 116 -31.57 41.71 -4.05
N ALA A 117 -32.29 41.84 -5.18
CA ALA A 117 -32.98 40.80 -5.93
C ALA A 117 -32.14 40.29 -7.15
N PRO A 118 -32.59 39.27 -7.93
CA PRO A 118 -31.73 38.47 -8.82
C PRO A 118 -31.75 38.88 -10.31
N SER A 119 -31.10 38.05 -11.15
CA SER A 119 -31.11 38.00 -12.64
C SER A 119 -29.94 38.74 -13.32
N PRO A 120 -29.59 38.48 -14.60
CA PRO A 120 -29.98 37.38 -15.50
C PRO A 120 -28.79 36.51 -15.99
N ALA A 121 -29.06 35.54 -16.87
CA ALA A 121 -28.04 34.94 -17.72
C ALA A 121 -27.77 35.80 -18.98
N ALA A 122 -26.53 35.87 -19.45
CA ALA A 122 -26.18 36.49 -20.72
C ALA A 122 -24.98 35.79 -21.38
N SER A 123 -25.03 35.64 -22.71
CA SER A 123 -23.93 35.14 -23.54
C SER A 123 -23.01 36.28 -23.97
N GLY A 124 -21.69 36.07 -23.94
CA GLY A 124 -20.72 37.01 -24.50
C GLY A 124 -19.39 36.34 -24.82
N ILE A 125 -18.88 36.54 -26.04
CA ILE A 125 -17.51 36.22 -26.43
C ILE A 125 -16.66 37.43 -26.04
N ALA A 126 -15.53 37.21 -25.35
CA ALA A 126 -14.54 38.23 -25.06
C ALA A 126 -13.13 37.64 -25.17
N GLU A 127 -12.21 38.40 -25.77
CA GLU A 127 -10.82 37.97 -25.98
C GLU A 127 -9.94 38.18 -24.74
N SER A 128 -8.70 37.69 -24.83
CA SER A 128 -7.83 37.39 -23.70
C SER A 128 -7.19 38.59 -22.99
N ALA A 129 -7.06 38.47 -21.66
CA ALA A 129 -5.95 39.03 -20.90
C ALA A 129 -5.37 37.94 -19.96
N PRO A 130 -4.04 37.80 -19.81
CA PRO A 130 -3.44 36.72 -19.03
C PRO A 130 -3.49 37.01 -17.52
N THR A 131 -4.60 36.66 -16.87
CA THR A 131 -4.69 36.72 -15.40
C THR A 131 -3.75 35.71 -14.75
N GLY A 132 -2.99 36.12 -13.73
CA GLY A 132 -2.15 35.23 -12.93
C GLY A 132 -2.98 34.20 -12.16
N HIS A 133 -3.21 33.04 -12.76
CA HIS A 133 -4.03 31.98 -12.19
C HIS A 133 -3.34 31.30 -11.00
N THR A 134 -3.86 31.49 -9.80
CA THR A 134 -3.55 30.63 -8.65
C THR A 134 -4.07 29.21 -8.89
N PRO A 135 -3.22 28.15 -8.84
CA PRO A 135 -3.68 26.77 -9.06
C PRO A 135 -4.61 26.24 -7.95
N LEU A 136 -4.57 26.86 -6.78
CA LEU A 136 -5.30 26.43 -5.57
C LEU A 136 -6.80 26.68 -5.72
N GLY A 137 -7.62 25.65 -5.51
CA GLY A 137 -9.08 25.73 -5.55
C GLY A 137 -9.71 25.55 -6.94
N GLN A 138 -8.92 25.43 -8.01
CA GLN A 138 -9.41 25.10 -9.34
C GLN A 138 -9.88 23.63 -9.40
N THR A 139 -10.90 23.34 -10.22
CA THR A 139 -11.34 21.97 -10.49
C THR A 139 -10.97 21.56 -11.91
N PHE A 140 -10.03 20.62 -12.03
CA PHE A 140 -9.52 20.10 -13.30
C PHE A 140 -10.45 19.02 -13.84
N SER A 141 -11.65 19.40 -14.28
CA SER A 141 -12.66 18.44 -14.78
C SER A 141 -12.23 17.68 -16.04
N GLU A 142 -11.30 18.26 -16.81
CA GLU A 142 -10.79 17.75 -18.08
C GLU A 142 -9.46 16.98 -17.92
N SER A 143 -9.14 16.54 -16.70
CA SER A 143 -7.87 15.86 -16.36
C SER A 143 -7.60 14.62 -17.23
N GLU A 144 -6.34 14.41 -17.64
CA GLU A 144 -5.94 13.20 -18.37
C GLU A 144 -6.02 11.94 -17.48
N LEU A 145 -6.22 10.78 -18.10
CA LEU A 145 -6.31 9.48 -17.46
C LEU A 145 -5.28 8.51 -18.06
N ILE A 146 -4.60 7.71 -17.23
CA ILE A 146 -3.71 6.64 -17.70
C ILE A 146 -4.16 5.32 -17.06
N ILE A 147 -4.52 4.35 -17.89
CA ILE A 147 -4.90 3.01 -17.46
C ILE A 147 -3.82 2.03 -17.93
N GLY A 148 -3.04 1.50 -16.98
CA GLY A 148 -2.18 0.34 -17.23
C GLY A 148 -3.02 -0.93 -17.32
N LEU A 149 -2.75 -1.78 -18.30
CA LEU A 149 -3.26 -3.15 -18.34
C LEU A 149 -2.14 -4.13 -17.97
N VAL A 150 -2.47 -5.10 -17.13
CA VAL A 150 -1.61 -6.25 -16.83
C VAL A 150 -2.42 -7.54 -16.93
N GLY A 151 -1.83 -8.55 -17.57
CA GLY A 151 -2.44 -9.85 -17.79
C GLY A 151 -1.41 -10.83 -18.36
N ALA A 152 -1.55 -12.09 -17.97
CA ALA A 152 -0.64 -13.14 -18.41
C ALA A 152 -0.76 -13.40 -19.92
N VAL A 153 0.31 -13.88 -20.55
CA VAL A 153 0.31 -14.25 -21.97
C VAL A 153 -0.82 -15.24 -22.27
N GLY A 154 -1.47 -15.05 -23.42
CA GLY A 154 -2.72 -15.72 -23.80
C GLY A 154 -4.01 -15.02 -23.35
N THR A 155 -3.94 -13.89 -22.63
CA THR A 155 -5.13 -13.11 -22.26
C THR A 155 -5.63 -12.22 -23.43
N GLU A 156 -6.94 -12.25 -23.74
CA GLU A 156 -7.57 -11.49 -24.83
C GLU A 156 -7.72 -9.98 -24.52
N LEU A 157 -6.64 -9.28 -24.15
CA LEU A 157 -6.67 -7.90 -23.66
C LEU A 157 -7.40 -6.91 -24.59
N LYS A 158 -7.52 -7.19 -25.90
CA LYS A 158 -8.30 -6.37 -26.83
C LYS A 158 -9.75 -6.17 -26.37
N LYS A 159 -10.43 -7.21 -25.88
CA LYS A 159 -11.82 -7.11 -25.38
C LYS A 159 -11.96 -6.12 -24.22
N VAL A 160 -10.95 -6.08 -23.34
CA VAL A 160 -10.86 -5.13 -22.23
C VAL A 160 -10.62 -3.71 -22.75
N ILE A 161 -9.70 -3.54 -23.71
CA ILE A 161 -9.40 -2.24 -24.34
C ILE A 161 -10.63 -1.67 -25.06
N ASP A 162 -11.32 -2.48 -25.85
CA ASP A 162 -12.54 -2.08 -26.57
C ASP A 162 -13.62 -1.63 -25.56
N THR A 163 -13.88 -2.44 -24.53
CA THR A 163 -14.90 -2.19 -23.50
C THR A 163 -14.60 -0.94 -22.65
N LEU A 164 -13.33 -0.74 -22.26
CA LEU A 164 -12.86 0.49 -21.61
C LEU A 164 -13.07 1.70 -22.53
N SER A 165 -12.67 1.58 -23.79
CA SER A 165 -12.72 2.67 -24.76
C SER A 165 -14.15 3.13 -25.00
N ASP A 166 -15.10 2.20 -25.15
CA ASP A 166 -16.50 2.54 -25.37
C ASP A 166 -17.15 3.21 -24.15
N ARG A 167 -16.81 2.78 -22.93
CA ARG A 167 -17.33 3.46 -21.73
C ARG A 167 -16.67 4.82 -21.48
N LEU A 168 -15.38 4.97 -21.79
CA LEU A 168 -14.66 6.25 -21.68
C LEU A 168 -15.19 7.33 -22.64
N LYS A 169 -15.64 6.94 -23.85
CA LYS A 169 -16.34 7.86 -24.78
C LYS A 169 -17.59 8.49 -24.16
N VAL A 170 -18.34 7.76 -23.33
CA VAL A 170 -19.54 8.27 -22.63
C VAL A 170 -19.19 9.40 -21.65
N PHE A 171 -18.00 9.36 -21.05
CA PHE A 171 -17.47 10.43 -20.19
C PHE A 171 -16.83 11.58 -20.98
N GLY A 172 -16.92 11.57 -22.31
CA GLY A 172 -16.33 12.58 -23.20
C GLY A 172 -14.82 12.42 -23.42
N TYR A 173 -14.22 11.25 -23.17
CA TYR A 173 -12.77 11.04 -23.34
C TYR A 173 -12.43 10.57 -24.74
N VAL A 174 -11.42 11.22 -25.34
CA VAL A 174 -10.68 10.69 -26.50
C VAL A 174 -9.73 9.62 -25.99
N VAL A 175 -9.79 8.42 -26.56
CA VAL A 175 -9.01 7.27 -26.09
C VAL A 175 -7.86 6.96 -27.04
N SER A 176 -6.66 6.84 -26.48
CA SER A 176 -5.42 6.47 -27.17
C SER A 176 -4.89 5.17 -26.57
N GLN A 177 -4.69 4.14 -27.38
CA GLN A 177 -3.91 2.97 -26.94
C GLN A 177 -2.42 3.26 -27.11
N ILE A 178 -1.59 2.80 -26.16
CA ILE A 178 -0.14 2.70 -26.31
C ILE A 178 0.24 1.22 -26.18
N ARG A 179 0.76 0.62 -27.25
CA ARG A 179 1.20 -0.78 -27.25
C ARG A 179 2.70 -0.87 -26.99
N VAL A 180 3.06 -1.28 -25.77
CA VAL A 180 4.46 -1.26 -25.28
C VAL A 180 5.41 -2.05 -26.17
N SER A 181 4.98 -3.22 -26.67
CA SER A 181 5.79 -4.06 -27.57
C SER A 181 6.13 -3.40 -28.90
N ASP A 182 5.21 -2.60 -29.45
CA ASP A 182 5.25 -2.14 -30.84
C ASP A 182 5.69 -0.67 -30.95
N GLU A 183 5.34 0.16 -29.95
CA GLU A 183 5.60 1.61 -29.93
C GLU A 183 6.74 2.02 -28.99
N ILE A 184 7.11 1.20 -28.00
CA ILE A 184 8.11 1.55 -26.98
C ILE A 184 9.38 0.71 -27.13
N ILE A 185 9.28 -0.62 -27.04
CA ILE A 185 10.44 -1.52 -27.12
C ILE A 185 11.18 -1.36 -28.46
N THR A 186 10.46 -1.14 -29.55
CA THR A 186 11.00 -0.86 -30.90
C THR A 186 11.83 0.43 -31.00
N THR A 187 11.63 1.40 -30.12
CA THR A 187 12.36 2.68 -30.14
C THR A 187 13.67 2.64 -29.34
N ILE A 188 13.83 1.66 -28.47
CA ILE A 188 14.98 1.51 -27.56
C ILE A 188 15.82 0.27 -27.86
N SER A 189 15.21 -0.84 -28.30
CA SER A 189 15.88 -2.10 -28.62
C SER A 189 16.09 -2.25 -30.13
N THR A 190 17.34 -2.17 -30.57
CA THR A 190 17.73 -2.08 -31.99
C THR A 190 17.60 -3.39 -32.78
N LYS A 191 17.32 -4.53 -32.12
CA LYS A 191 17.31 -5.88 -32.74
C LYS A 191 15.99 -6.29 -33.39
N ASN A 192 14.92 -5.50 -33.25
CA ASN A 192 13.54 -5.89 -33.62
C ASN A 192 13.20 -5.74 -35.13
N LYS A 193 14.05 -6.25 -36.02
CA LYS A 193 13.74 -6.47 -37.44
C LYS A 193 14.22 -7.85 -37.93
N THR A 194 13.76 -8.90 -37.26
CA THR A 194 13.80 -10.27 -37.78
C THR A 194 12.49 -10.59 -38.48
N ASP A 195 12.56 -11.34 -39.58
CA ASP A 195 11.39 -11.79 -40.32
C ASP A 195 10.60 -12.82 -39.47
N HIS A 196 9.36 -12.49 -39.09
CA HIS A 196 8.61 -13.21 -38.06
C HIS A 196 7.93 -14.46 -38.62
N GLN A 197 8.72 -15.51 -38.85
CA GLN A 197 8.28 -16.81 -39.37
C GLN A 197 7.19 -17.52 -38.54
N SER A 198 6.93 -17.11 -37.29
CA SER A 198 5.83 -17.61 -36.45
C SER A 198 5.40 -16.58 -35.39
N GLU A 199 4.17 -16.70 -34.88
CA GLU A 199 3.70 -15.92 -33.71
C GLU A 199 4.53 -16.23 -32.45
N PHE A 200 5.02 -17.46 -32.28
CA PHE A 200 5.93 -17.83 -31.18
C PHE A 200 7.21 -16.98 -31.23
N ASN A 201 7.92 -17.02 -32.37
CA ASN A 201 9.17 -16.28 -32.57
C ASN A 201 8.95 -14.77 -32.37
N ARG A 202 7.79 -14.24 -32.78
CA ARG A 202 7.44 -12.83 -32.56
C ARG A 202 7.24 -12.52 -31.08
N ILE A 203 6.51 -13.33 -30.33
CA ILE A 203 6.27 -13.09 -28.90
C ILE A 203 7.59 -13.21 -28.12
N GLU A 204 8.34 -14.29 -28.34
CA GLU A 204 9.64 -14.52 -27.70
C GLU A 204 10.65 -13.40 -28.00
N SER A 205 10.73 -12.93 -29.26
CA SER A 205 11.59 -11.80 -29.64
C SER A 205 11.20 -10.50 -28.93
N MET A 206 9.90 -10.24 -28.70
CA MET A 206 9.46 -9.05 -27.96
C MET A 206 9.73 -9.15 -26.46
N MET A 207 9.64 -10.35 -25.87
CA MET A 207 10.06 -10.59 -24.48
C MET A 207 11.57 -10.30 -24.37
N ASN A 208 12.39 -11.01 -25.14
CA ASN A 208 13.84 -10.83 -25.22
C ASN A 208 14.27 -9.37 -25.41
N ALA A 209 13.57 -8.62 -26.27
CA ALA A 209 13.89 -7.22 -26.54
C ALA A 209 13.52 -6.27 -25.39
N GLY A 210 12.47 -6.57 -24.61
CA GLY A 210 12.10 -5.83 -23.41
C GLY A 210 13.08 -6.09 -22.26
N ASP A 211 13.41 -7.36 -22.02
CA ASP A 211 14.34 -7.77 -20.97
C ASP A 211 15.76 -7.25 -21.27
N LEU A 212 16.15 -7.23 -22.55
CA LEU A 212 17.38 -6.59 -23.03
C LEU A 212 17.34 -5.07 -22.80
N ALA A 213 16.22 -4.39 -23.09
CA ALA A 213 16.11 -2.94 -22.88
C ALA A 213 16.29 -2.57 -21.40
N ARG A 214 15.70 -3.32 -20.46
CA ARG A 214 15.91 -3.15 -19.01
C ARG A 214 17.36 -3.43 -18.59
N LYS A 215 17.96 -4.50 -19.12
CA LYS A 215 19.34 -4.92 -18.79
C LYS A 215 20.39 -3.94 -19.29
N GLU A 216 20.27 -3.45 -20.52
CA GLU A 216 21.25 -2.53 -21.10
C GLU A 216 21.03 -1.09 -20.61
N SER A 217 19.80 -0.69 -20.27
CA SER A 217 19.53 0.60 -19.62
C SER A 217 20.18 0.67 -18.23
N GLY A 218 20.02 -0.40 -17.42
CA GLY A 218 20.27 -0.42 -15.98
C GLY A 218 19.09 0.09 -15.15
N ASP A 219 17.88 0.11 -15.72
CA ASP A 219 16.63 0.56 -15.10
C ASP A 219 15.48 -0.33 -15.59
N ASN A 220 14.91 -1.13 -14.69
CA ASN A 220 13.78 -2.02 -15.02
C ASN A 220 12.52 -1.25 -15.42
N ALA A 221 12.40 0.00 -15.01
CA ALA A 221 11.29 0.88 -15.38
C ALA A 221 11.54 1.68 -16.68
N VAL A 222 12.59 1.37 -17.45
CA VAL A 222 12.90 2.12 -18.68
C VAL A 222 11.75 2.12 -19.70
N LEU A 223 10.90 1.07 -19.71
CA LEU A 223 9.71 1.02 -20.56
C LEU A 223 8.61 1.99 -20.08
N ALA A 224 8.47 2.21 -18.77
CA ALA A 224 7.59 3.24 -18.21
C ALA A 224 8.08 4.67 -18.52
N LEU A 225 9.41 4.91 -18.52
CA LEU A 225 9.97 6.16 -19.01
C LEU A 225 9.63 6.40 -20.49
N GLY A 226 9.64 5.34 -21.31
CA GLY A 226 9.24 5.38 -22.72
C GLY A 226 7.74 5.66 -22.92
N ILE A 227 6.88 5.03 -22.11
CA ILE A 227 5.43 5.31 -22.11
C ILE A 227 5.16 6.79 -21.79
N ALA A 228 5.81 7.34 -20.77
CA ALA A 228 5.70 8.75 -20.42
C ALA A 228 6.23 9.67 -21.55
N ALA A 229 7.34 9.30 -22.20
CA ALA A 229 7.86 10.02 -23.37
C ALA A 229 6.88 10.00 -24.56
N LYS A 230 6.15 8.90 -24.78
CA LYS A 230 5.13 8.76 -25.82
C LYS A 230 3.90 9.63 -25.52
N ILE A 231 3.41 9.62 -24.28
CA ILE A 231 2.32 10.51 -23.82
C ILE A 231 2.72 11.98 -23.98
N ALA A 232 3.97 12.34 -23.64
CA ALA A 232 4.49 13.69 -23.84
C ALA A 232 4.52 14.13 -25.31
N HIS A 233 4.77 13.19 -26.23
CA HIS A 233 4.84 13.43 -27.67
C HIS A 233 3.46 13.50 -28.34
N ASP A 234 2.51 12.64 -27.94
CA ASP A 234 1.14 12.61 -28.46
C ASP A 234 0.32 13.87 -28.07
N ARG A 235 0.81 14.65 -27.10
CA ARG A 235 0.12 15.83 -26.57
C ARG A 235 0.38 17.10 -27.40
N THR A 236 -0.63 17.51 -28.16
CA THR A 236 -0.60 18.69 -29.06
C THR A 236 -0.53 20.06 -28.36
N SER A 237 -0.87 20.16 -27.07
CA SER A 237 -0.75 21.41 -26.29
C SER A 237 -0.39 21.13 -24.83
N LYS A 238 0.54 21.92 -24.27
CA LYS A 238 0.87 21.90 -22.84
C LYS A 238 0.00 22.85 -21.99
N THR A 239 -0.84 23.69 -22.61
CA THR A 239 -1.67 24.70 -21.91
C THR A 239 -3.14 24.33 -21.86
N HIS A 240 -3.66 23.62 -22.87
CA HIS A 240 -5.01 23.08 -22.88
C HIS A 240 -4.96 21.55 -22.98
N LEU A 241 -5.27 20.88 -21.87
CA LEU A 241 -5.37 19.43 -21.79
C LEU A 241 -6.82 19.01 -22.08
N PRO A 242 -7.13 18.38 -23.23
CA PRO A 242 -8.45 17.80 -23.45
C PRO A 242 -8.61 16.51 -22.64
N ARG A 243 -9.86 16.09 -22.38
CA ARG A 243 -10.18 14.75 -21.84
C ARG A 243 -9.57 13.65 -22.71
N ARG A 244 -8.41 13.14 -22.30
CA ARG A 244 -7.69 12.08 -22.99
C ARG A 244 -7.39 10.94 -22.03
N ALA A 245 -7.68 9.72 -22.47
CA ALA A 245 -7.38 8.50 -21.74
C ALA A 245 -6.35 7.67 -22.52
N TYR A 246 -5.22 7.38 -21.90
CA TYR A 246 -4.19 6.51 -22.45
C TYR A 246 -4.34 5.10 -21.86
N ILE A 247 -4.53 4.09 -22.71
CA ILE A 247 -4.61 2.68 -22.30
C ILE A 247 -3.31 1.99 -22.70
N VAL A 248 -2.50 1.62 -21.71
CA VAL A 248 -1.17 1.03 -21.88
C VAL A 248 -1.27 -0.50 -21.91
N ASN A 249 -0.89 -1.09 -23.04
CA ASN A 249 -1.00 -2.52 -23.33
C ASN A 249 0.38 -3.13 -23.66
N SER A 250 1.04 -3.84 -22.75
CA SER A 250 0.71 -4.10 -21.34
C SER A 250 1.97 -3.98 -20.49
N LEU A 251 1.80 -3.85 -19.17
CA LEU A 251 2.90 -3.77 -18.21
C LEU A 251 3.31 -5.16 -17.73
N LYS A 252 4.61 -5.35 -17.48
CA LYS A 252 5.24 -6.67 -17.27
C LYS A 252 6.28 -6.72 -16.14
N HIS A 253 6.63 -5.60 -15.53
CA HIS A 253 7.51 -5.56 -14.35
C HIS A 253 6.99 -4.58 -13.27
N PRO A 254 7.09 -4.90 -11.96
CA PRO A 254 6.63 -4.02 -10.88
C PRO A 254 7.16 -2.59 -10.95
N GLU A 255 8.47 -2.42 -11.20
CA GLU A 255 9.08 -1.09 -11.30
C GLU A 255 8.48 -0.22 -12.42
N GLU A 256 7.91 -0.81 -13.49
CA GLU A 256 7.19 -0.07 -14.54
C GLU A 256 5.89 0.56 -13.96
N VAL A 257 5.20 -0.16 -13.08
CA VAL A 257 4.00 0.30 -12.37
C VAL A 257 4.35 1.37 -11.35
N GLU A 258 5.48 1.20 -10.64
CA GLU A 258 5.97 2.17 -9.65
C GLU A 258 6.36 3.48 -10.33
N ARG A 259 7.15 3.44 -11.41
CA ARG A 259 7.54 4.63 -12.18
C ARG A 259 6.35 5.36 -12.80
N LEU A 260 5.32 4.65 -13.26
CA LEU A 260 4.07 5.29 -13.71
C LEU A 260 3.26 5.90 -12.55
N ARG A 261 3.36 5.35 -11.33
CA ARG A 261 2.80 5.95 -10.10
C ARG A 261 3.61 7.14 -9.59
N GLU A 262 4.92 7.18 -9.82
CA GLU A 262 5.77 8.34 -9.57
C GLU A 262 5.40 9.49 -10.52
N ILE A 263 5.30 9.22 -11.83
CA ILE A 263 5.04 10.23 -12.86
C ILE A 263 3.58 10.72 -12.82
N TYR A 264 2.60 9.84 -12.60
CA TYR A 264 1.16 10.15 -12.66
C TYR A 264 0.38 9.76 -11.37
N PRO A 265 0.72 10.24 -10.15
CA PRO A 265 0.26 9.65 -8.88
C PRO A 265 -1.26 9.53 -8.70
N GLN A 266 -2.01 10.49 -9.25
CA GLN A 266 -3.47 10.61 -9.10
C GLN A 266 -4.27 10.19 -10.34
N GLY A 267 -3.61 10.05 -11.50
CA GLY A 267 -4.25 9.71 -12.79
C GLY A 267 -3.89 8.36 -13.35
N PHE A 268 -2.87 7.69 -12.80
CA PHE A 268 -2.55 6.31 -13.15
C PHE A 268 -3.31 5.29 -12.28
N TYR A 269 -3.92 4.32 -12.97
CA TYR A 269 -4.60 3.17 -12.40
C TYR A 269 -4.19 1.91 -13.15
N LEU A 270 -3.88 0.84 -12.42
CA LEU A 270 -3.57 -0.46 -13.00
C LEU A 270 -4.78 -1.40 -12.94
N LEU A 271 -5.13 -2.02 -14.07
CA LEU A 271 -6.22 -2.99 -14.22
C LEU A 271 -5.64 -4.38 -14.50
N GLY A 272 -5.81 -5.29 -13.53
CA GLY A 272 -5.46 -6.70 -13.64
C GLY A 272 -6.57 -7.49 -14.33
N VAL A 273 -6.24 -8.15 -15.44
CA VAL A 273 -7.19 -8.96 -16.24
C VAL A 273 -6.92 -10.45 -15.99
N HIS A 274 -7.73 -11.07 -15.13
CA HIS A 274 -7.64 -12.50 -14.85
C HIS A 274 -8.25 -13.33 -15.98
N SER A 275 -7.51 -14.31 -16.49
CA SER A 275 -7.98 -15.30 -17.46
C SER A 275 -7.44 -16.68 -17.08
N ASP A 276 -8.33 -17.66 -16.95
CA ASP A 276 -8.01 -19.00 -16.46
C ASP A 276 -6.96 -19.69 -17.35
N GLN A 277 -6.00 -20.40 -16.76
CA GLN A 277 -4.86 -21.01 -17.47
C GLN A 277 -5.26 -21.83 -18.71
N PRO A 278 -6.31 -22.69 -18.68
CA PRO A 278 -6.73 -23.44 -19.87
C PRO A 278 -7.25 -22.53 -20.99
N ARG A 279 -7.92 -21.42 -20.67
CA ARG A 279 -8.41 -20.44 -21.66
C ARG A 279 -7.23 -19.73 -22.35
N ARG A 280 -6.23 -19.32 -21.57
CA ARG A 280 -4.99 -18.70 -22.10
C ARG A 280 -4.24 -19.65 -23.03
N HIS A 281 -4.11 -20.92 -22.64
CA HIS A 281 -3.48 -21.96 -23.45
C HIS A 281 -4.24 -22.22 -24.75
N GLN A 282 -5.56 -22.42 -24.68
CA GLN A 282 -6.43 -22.61 -25.85
C GLN A 282 -6.38 -21.43 -26.83
N TYR A 283 -6.32 -20.18 -26.33
CA TYR A 283 -6.16 -19.00 -27.19
C TYR A 283 -4.79 -18.99 -27.90
N LEU A 284 -3.70 -19.36 -27.22
CA LEU A 284 -2.37 -19.45 -27.83
C LEU A 284 -2.29 -20.57 -28.89
N VAL A 285 -2.89 -21.73 -28.63
CA VAL A 285 -2.90 -22.84 -29.59
C VAL A 285 -3.84 -22.55 -30.77
N ASN A 286 -5.10 -22.18 -30.52
CA ASN A 286 -6.11 -22.09 -31.58
C ASN A 286 -6.04 -20.78 -32.37
N GLU A 287 -6.00 -19.64 -31.70
CA GLU A 287 -6.04 -18.31 -32.35
C GLU A 287 -4.65 -17.83 -32.75
N LYS A 288 -3.61 -18.20 -31.98
CA LYS A 288 -2.20 -17.84 -32.29
C LYS A 288 -1.40 -18.93 -32.99
N ARG A 289 -1.97 -20.14 -33.16
CA ARG A 289 -1.37 -21.25 -33.93
C ARG A 289 0.00 -21.71 -33.40
N LEU A 290 0.19 -21.62 -32.08
CA LEU A 290 1.34 -22.21 -31.39
C LEU A 290 1.11 -23.72 -31.18
N THR A 291 2.19 -24.48 -31.04
CA THR A 291 2.07 -25.85 -30.51
C THR A 291 1.71 -25.81 -29.01
N PRO A 292 1.13 -26.89 -28.44
CA PRO A 292 0.84 -26.95 -27.00
C PRO A 292 2.06 -26.69 -26.11
N GLU A 293 3.24 -27.13 -26.55
CA GLU A 293 4.51 -26.98 -25.84
C GLU A 293 5.03 -25.54 -25.93
N GLN A 294 4.92 -24.91 -27.11
CA GLN A 294 5.24 -23.50 -27.31
C GLN A 294 4.34 -22.58 -26.46
N ALA A 295 3.04 -22.90 -26.36
CA ALA A 295 2.11 -22.15 -25.53
C ALA A 295 2.48 -22.25 -24.04
N THR A 296 2.77 -23.46 -23.55
CA THR A 296 3.22 -23.67 -22.16
C THR A 296 4.54 -22.95 -21.88
N LEU A 297 5.55 -23.07 -22.75
CA LEU A 297 6.86 -22.44 -22.57
C LEU A 297 6.77 -20.90 -22.45
N LEU A 298 5.91 -20.25 -23.24
CA LEU A 298 5.66 -18.81 -23.10
C LEU A 298 4.91 -18.49 -21.80
N MET A 299 3.93 -19.31 -21.41
CA MET A 299 3.15 -19.09 -20.20
C MET A 299 3.99 -19.19 -18.93
N ASP A 300 4.86 -20.19 -18.84
CA ASP A 300 5.77 -20.40 -17.72
C ASP A 300 6.81 -19.26 -17.62
N ARG A 301 7.30 -18.76 -18.77
CA ARG A 301 8.23 -17.62 -18.83
C ARG A 301 7.57 -16.28 -18.45
N ASP A 302 6.36 -16.03 -18.92
CA ASP A 302 5.64 -14.76 -18.73
C ASP A 302 5.25 -14.54 -17.26
N GLU A 303 4.97 -15.62 -16.51
CA GLU A 303 4.43 -15.54 -15.16
C GLU A 303 5.46 -15.00 -14.14
N ASN A 304 6.64 -15.64 -14.05
CA ASN A 304 7.78 -15.21 -13.23
C ASN A 304 9.10 -15.77 -13.78
N GLU A 305 9.83 -14.94 -14.53
CA GLU A 305 11.12 -15.29 -15.09
C GLU A 305 12.24 -15.13 -14.03
N ASN A 306 13.06 -16.17 -13.84
CA ASN A 306 14.16 -16.19 -12.84
C ASN A 306 15.40 -15.37 -13.31
N LEU A 307 15.17 -14.19 -13.89
CA LEU A 307 16.20 -13.26 -14.34
C LEU A 307 15.97 -11.87 -13.72
N GLU A 308 17.05 -11.22 -13.30
CA GLU A 308 17.03 -9.89 -12.64
C GLU A 308 16.20 -8.84 -13.41
N TYR A 309 16.33 -8.81 -14.73
CA TYR A 309 15.67 -7.90 -15.68
C TYR A 309 14.50 -8.55 -16.46
N GLY A 310 14.14 -9.78 -16.11
CA GLY A 310 13.12 -10.57 -16.80
C GLY A 310 11.68 -10.16 -16.49
N GLN A 311 10.73 -10.89 -17.05
CA GLN A 311 9.31 -10.61 -16.84
C GLN A 311 8.80 -11.13 -15.49
N ARG A 312 7.98 -10.31 -14.81
CA ARG A 312 7.33 -10.65 -13.54
C ARG A 312 5.85 -10.28 -13.62
N THR A 313 5.15 -10.85 -14.60
CA THR A 313 3.74 -10.51 -14.85
C THR A 313 2.87 -10.82 -13.64
N SER A 314 3.19 -11.90 -12.91
CA SER A 314 2.56 -12.18 -11.63
C SER A 314 2.71 -10.97 -10.70
N ASP A 315 3.92 -10.66 -10.21
CA ASP A 315 4.12 -9.58 -9.22
C ASP A 315 3.47 -8.26 -9.66
N THR A 316 3.59 -7.93 -10.96
CA THR A 316 2.95 -6.76 -11.60
C THR A 316 1.42 -6.77 -11.47
N PHE A 317 0.76 -7.93 -11.61
CA PHE A 317 -0.70 -8.07 -11.54
C PHE A 317 -1.26 -7.71 -10.16
N HIS A 318 -0.59 -8.08 -9.08
CA HIS A 318 -1.10 -7.90 -7.71
C HIS A 318 -1.00 -6.47 -7.22
N MET A 319 -0.16 -5.67 -7.88
CA MET A 319 -0.13 -4.23 -7.69
C MET A 319 -1.42 -3.52 -8.16
N SER A 320 -2.37 -4.20 -8.82
CA SER A 320 -3.50 -3.56 -9.49
C SER A 320 -4.41 -2.74 -8.58
N ASP A 321 -4.86 -1.59 -9.09
CA ASP A 321 -5.89 -0.75 -8.46
C ASP A 321 -7.29 -1.37 -8.66
N PHE A 322 -7.47 -2.20 -9.70
CA PHE A 322 -8.71 -2.90 -10.05
C PHE A 322 -8.45 -4.30 -10.62
N PHE A 323 -9.36 -5.24 -10.40
CA PHE A 323 -9.27 -6.63 -10.87
C PHE A 323 -10.54 -7.02 -11.63
N VAL A 324 -10.41 -7.57 -12.84
CA VAL A 324 -11.54 -8.03 -13.67
C VAL A 324 -11.32 -9.45 -14.20
N ARG A 325 -12.41 -10.20 -14.38
CA ARG A 325 -12.40 -11.58 -14.87
C ARG A 325 -12.80 -11.64 -16.35
N LEU A 326 -11.99 -12.31 -17.15
CA LEU A 326 -12.26 -12.68 -18.54
C LEU A 326 -12.53 -14.19 -18.61
N ASP A 327 -13.78 -14.59 -18.38
CA ASP A 327 -14.25 -15.98 -18.46
C ASP A 327 -14.93 -16.34 -19.80
N GLY A 328 -15.19 -15.33 -20.64
CA GLY A 328 -15.96 -15.46 -21.88
C GLY A 328 -17.42 -15.01 -21.77
N ASN A 329 -17.87 -14.60 -20.59
CA ASN A 329 -19.11 -13.83 -20.44
C ASN A 329 -18.80 -12.35 -20.66
N ASP A 330 -18.85 -11.92 -21.93
CA ASP A 330 -18.48 -10.56 -22.32
C ASP A 330 -19.42 -9.48 -21.71
N ASP A 331 -20.68 -9.80 -21.40
CA ASP A 331 -21.60 -8.89 -20.68
C ASP A 331 -21.20 -8.69 -19.21
N LYS A 332 -20.74 -9.75 -18.53
CA LYS A 332 -20.22 -9.69 -17.15
C LYS A 332 -18.90 -8.93 -17.08
N LEU A 333 -18.02 -9.10 -18.07
CA LEU A 333 -16.81 -8.29 -18.23
C LEU A 333 -17.17 -6.80 -18.41
N LYS A 334 -18.16 -6.53 -19.26
CA LYS A 334 -18.67 -5.19 -19.55
C LYS A 334 -19.27 -4.51 -18.32
N ASP A 335 -20.17 -5.15 -17.57
CA ASP A 335 -20.71 -4.58 -16.32
C ASP A 335 -19.60 -4.31 -15.29
N SER A 336 -18.65 -5.25 -15.14
CA SER A 336 -17.50 -5.08 -14.24
C SER A 336 -16.67 -3.84 -14.57
N ILE A 337 -16.30 -3.67 -15.85
CA ILE A 337 -15.54 -2.51 -16.34
C ILE A 337 -16.36 -1.22 -16.25
N TRP A 338 -17.66 -1.27 -16.57
CA TRP A 338 -18.55 -0.11 -16.50
C TRP A 338 -18.73 0.36 -15.06
N ARG A 339 -18.92 -0.54 -14.10
CA ARG A 339 -18.99 -0.22 -12.67
C ARG A 339 -17.68 0.40 -12.16
N ILE A 340 -16.52 -0.13 -12.55
CA ILE A 340 -15.20 0.43 -12.21
C ILE A 340 -15.08 1.89 -12.69
N LEU A 341 -15.47 2.15 -13.94
CA LEU A 341 -15.42 3.51 -14.49
C LEU A 341 -16.45 4.44 -13.84
N ASP A 342 -17.68 3.98 -13.56
CA ASP A 342 -18.69 4.79 -12.85
C ASP A 342 -18.19 5.22 -11.46
N ILE A 343 -17.48 4.34 -10.75
CA ILE A 343 -16.81 4.66 -9.47
C ILE A 343 -15.69 5.70 -9.66
N LEU A 344 -14.84 5.54 -10.68
CA LEU A 344 -13.76 6.50 -11.02
C LEU A 344 -14.30 7.88 -11.41
N PHE A 345 -15.45 7.94 -12.06
CA PHE A 345 -16.17 9.17 -12.43
C PHE A 345 -17.17 9.64 -11.35
N GLY A 346 -17.09 9.06 -10.15
CA GLY A 346 -17.71 9.58 -8.95
C GLY A 346 -19.22 9.38 -8.85
N ASP A 347 -19.78 8.32 -9.45
CA ASP A 347 -21.15 7.87 -9.15
C ASP A 347 -21.28 7.60 -7.64
N PRO A 348 -22.05 8.41 -6.90
CA PRO A 348 -22.12 8.27 -5.46
C PRO A 348 -22.96 7.06 -5.02
N TYR A 349 -23.61 6.34 -5.94
CA TYR A 349 -24.49 5.21 -5.64
C TYR A 349 -23.83 3.84 -5.87
N ARG A 350 -22.68 3.77 -6.57
CA ARG A 350 -21.88 2.53 -6.63
C ARG A 350 -21.14 2.31 -5.31
N THR A 351 -21.78 1.60 -4.40
CA THR A 351 -21.16 1.13 -3.15
C THR A 351 -20.22 -0.07 -3.39
N PRO A 352 -19.35 -0.41 -2.41
CA PRO A 352 -18.59 -1.66 -2.44
C PRO A 352 -19.48 -2.89 -2.61
N THR A 353 -18.94 -3.96 -3.20
CA THR A 353 -19.44 -5.32 -2.99
C THR A 353 -18.99 -5.84 -1.61
N PHE A 354 -19.55 -6.96 -1.15
CA PHE A 354 -19.06 -7.58 0.08
C PHE A 354 -17.63 -8.12 -0.08
N ASP A 355 -17.32 -8.77 -1.21
CA ASP A 355 -15.96 -9.24 -1.51
C ASP A 355 -14.93 -8.09 -1.48
N GLU A 356 -15.26 -6.91 -2.04
CA GLU A 356 -14.40 -5.71 -1.99
C GLU A 356 -14.21 -5.20 -0.55
N PHE A 357 -15.27 -5.18 0.26
CA PHE A 357 -15.20 -4.75 1.65
C PHE A 357 -14.40 -5.73 2.53
N ALA A 358 -14.66 -7.03 2.39
CA ALA A 358 -13.96 -8.08 3.14
C ALA A 358 -12.46 -8.15 2.75
N MET A 359 -12.13 -7.96 1.47
CA MET A 359 -10.73 -7.86 1.02
C MET A 359 -10.04 -6.58 1.51
N PHE A 360 -10.74 -5.44 1.53
CA PHE A 360 -10.22 -4.23 2.18
C PHE A 360 -9.99 -4.42 3.68
N MET A 361 -10.88 -5.14 4.38
CA MET A 361 -10.70 -5.47 5.80
C MET A 361 -9.51 -6.43 6.02
N ALA A 362 -9.29 -7.40 5.13
CA ALA A 362 -8.10 -8.27 5.17
C ALA A 362 -6.81 -7.48 4.96
N PHE A 363 -6.76 -6.57 3.98
CA PHE A 363 -5.63 -5.65 3.79
C PHE A 363 -5.44 -4.70 4.98
N SER A 364 -6.50 -4.12 5.53
CA SER A 364 -6.43 -3.27 6.72
C SER A 364 -5.92 -4.02 7.95
N ALA A 365 -6.17 -5.34 8.03
CA ALA A 365 -5.57 -6.19 9.05
C ALA A 365 -4.08 -6.46 8.80
N SER A 366 -3.61 -6.64 7.55
CA SER A 366 -2.20 -6.93 7.26
C SER A 366 -1.26 -5.82 7.73
N LEU A 367 -1.70 -4.55 7.66
CA LEU A 367 -0.92 -3.37 8.04
C LEU A 367 -0.41 -3.37 9.50
N ARG A 368 -0.98 -4.19 10.40
CA ARG A 368 -0.50 -4.34 11.78
C ARG A 368 0.71 -5.28 11.93
N SER A 369 0.98 -6.09 10.91
CA SER A 369 2.00 -7.13 10.93
C SER A 369 3.40 -6.53 11.10
N ALA A 370 4.22 -7.19 11.91
CA ALA A 370 5.65 -6.92 12.05
C ALA A 370 6.50 -8.17 11.72
N ASP A 371 5.99 -9.01 10.81
CA ASP A 371 6.73 -10.11 10.20
C ASP A 371 7.91 -9.57 9.37
N LEU A 372 9.02 -10.30 9.36
CA LEU A 372 10.27 -9.89 8.70
C LEU A 372 10.28 -10.14 7.19
N SER A 373 9.31 -10.88 6.65
CA SER A 373 9.25 -11.26 5.23
C SER A 373 8.14 -10.57 4.44
N ARG A 374 6.93 -10.39 5.00
CA ARG A 374 5.75 -9.86 4.30
C ARG A 374 4.61 -9.47 5.25
N GLN A 375 3.81 -8.45 4.91
CA GLN A 375 2.55 -8.16 5.61
C GLN A 375 1.38 -8.87 4.93
N VAL A 376 0.87 -9.94 5.55
CA VAL A 376 -0.29 -10.72 5.10
C VAL A 376 -1.46 -10.54 6.06
N GLY A 377 -2.67 -10.42 5.51
CA GLY A 377 -3.90 -10.27 6.29
C GLY A 377 -5.01 -11.16 5.78
N ALA A 378 -5.91 -11.55 6.68
CA ALA A 378 -7.03 -12.42 6.37
C ALA A 378 -8.31 -12.05 7.16
N VAL A 379 -9.45 -12.42 6.61
CA VAL A 379 -10.79 -12.23 7.18
C VAL A 379 -11.58 -13.52 7.04
N VAL A 380 -12.18 -14.02 8.13
CA VAL A 380 -13.25 -15.01 8.06
C VAL A 380 -14.58 -14.26 8.01
N ALA A 381 -15.43 -14.58 7.03
CA ALA A 381 -16.73 -13.95 6.88
C ALA A 381 -17.79 -14.94 6.37
N LYS A 382 -19.05 -14.71 6.72
CA LYS A 382 -20.17 -15.61 6.42
C LYS A 382 -21.46 -14.80 6.34
N ASP A 383 -22.35 -15.15 5.41
CA ASP A 383 -23.68 -14.54 5.27
C ASP A 383 -23.66 -12.98 5.14
N ASN A 384 -22.56 -12.45 4.58
CA ASN A 384 -22.19 -11.02 4.50
C ASN A 384 -21.87 -10.32 5.84
N GLU A 385 -21.47 -11.08 6.86
CA GLU A 385 -20.96 -10.60 8.14
C GLU A 385 -19.47 -10.96 8.32
N ILE A 386 -18.70 -10.08 8.98
CA ILE A 386 -17.29 -10.29 9.31
C ILE A 386 -17.22 -11.05 10.65
N LEU A 387 -16.70 -12.29 10.64
CA LEU A 387 -16.62 -13.15 11.82
C LEU A 387 -15.31 -12.98 12.60
N ALA A 388 -14.19 -12.81 11.90
CA ALA A 388 -12.88 -12.60 12.50
C ALA A 388 -11.89 -11.96 11.51
N THR A 389 -10.84 -11.34 12.05
CA THR A 389 -9.68 -10.85 11.30
C THR A 389 -8.41 -11.57 11.79
N GLY A 390 -7.41 -11.66 10.92
CA GLY A 390 -6.08 -12.17 11.24
C GLY A 390 -5.01 -11.43 10.44
N ALA A 391 -3.79 -11.44 10.95
CA ALA A 391 -2.59 -10.93 10.29
C ALA A 391 -1.44 -11.87 10.63
N ASN A 392 -0.41 -11.96 9.79
CA ASN A 392 0.75 -12.79 10.13
C ASN A 392 1.61 -12.07 11.19
N ASP A 393 1.80 -12.68 12.35
CA ASP A 393 2.58 -12.10 13.45
C ASP A 393 3.04 -13.18 14.46
N CYS A 394 3.90 -12.81 15.39
CA CYS A 394 4.29 -13.71 16.49
C CYS A 394 3.14 -13.88 17.51
N PRO A 395 2.78 -15.12 17.88
CA PRO A 395 1.74 -15.40 18.87
C PRO A 395 2.24 -15.12 20.29
N ARG A 396 1.33 -14.77 21.19
CA ARG A 396 1.63 -14.50 22.60
C ARG A 396 1.05 -15.56 23.54
N PHE A 397 1.64 -15.66 24.74
CA PHE A 397 1.05 -16.41 25.84
C PHE A 397 -0.37 -15.90 26.16
N GLY A 398 -1.28 -16.81 26.48
CA GLY A 398 -2.72 -16.54 26.61
C GLY A 398 -3.48 -16.43 25.29
N GLY A 399 -2.82 -16.61 24.14
CA GLY A 399 -3.44 -16.62 22.82
C GLY A 399 -3.57 -15.26 22.15
N GLY A 400 -3.81 -15.28 20.83
CA GLY A 400 -3.69 -14.12 19.95
C GLY A 400 -2.23 -13.74 19.71
N LEU A 401 -2.05 -12.56 19.12
CA LEU A 401 -0.77 -12.03 18.68
C LEU A 401 -0.24 -10.92 19.60
N TYR A 402 1.03 -10.54 19.42
CA TYR A 402 1.60 -9.36 20.06
C TYR A 402 1.04 -8.03 19.52
N TRP A 403 1.07 -7.03 20.41
CA TRP A 403 0.77 -5.64 20.17
C TRP A 403 1.82 -4.78 20.88
N PRO A 404 2.07 -3.54 20.41
CA PRO A 404 2.82 -2.56 21.17
C PRO A 404 1.91 -1.90 22.23
N ASP A 405 2.34 -1.92 23.49
CA ASP A 405 1.61 -1.39 24.64
C ASP A 405 2.29 -0.12 25.20
N TYR A 406 1.57 0.71 25.95
CA TYR A 406 2.16 1.87 26.64
C TYR A 406 2.80 1.44 27.96
N ASP A 407 4.13 1.46 28.02
CA ASP A 407 4.90 1.16 29.24
C ASP A 407 4.99 2.43 30.09
N GLU A 408 4.31 2.44 31.25
CA GLU A 408 4.26 3.59 32.16
C GLU A 408 5.63 3.97 32.74
N GLY A 409 6.52 3.00 32.94
CA GLY A 409 7.87 3.21 33.47
C GLY A 409 8.80 3.83 32.43
N LYS A 410 8.73 3.33 31.18
CA LYS A 410 9.47 3.86 30.02
C LYS A 410 8.79 5.11 29.41
N ARG A 411 7.55 5.42 29.82
CA ARG A 411 6.68 6.53 29.38
C ARG A 411 6.51 6.62 27.85
N ARG A 412 6.45 5.48 27.18
CA ARG A 412 6.39 5.37 25.73
C ARG A 412 5.70 4.08 25.32
N ILE A 413 5.19 4.06 24.09
CA ILE A 413 4.74 2.82 23.44
C ILE A 413 5.97 1.93 23.17
N VAL A 414 5.90 0.66 23.55
CA VAL A 414 6.93 -0.36 23.29
C VAL A 414 6.28 -1.69 22.90
N ASP A 415 6.93 -2.44 22.02
CA ASP A 415 6.69 -3.88 21.93
C ASP A 415 7.34 -4.61 23.10
N ARG A 416 6.80 -5.78 23.42
CA ARG A 416 7.33 -6.65 24.47
C ARG A 416 8.72 -7.17 24.08
N ASP A 417 9.66 -7.08 25.02
CA ASP A 417 10.99 -7.68 24.92
C ASP A 417 10.86 -9.21 24.59
N ASP A 418 11.66 -9.70 23.65
CA ASP A 418 11.58 -11.06 23.03
C ASP A 418 10.24 -11.44 22.35
N GLY A 419 9.25 -10.53 22.27
CA GLY A 419 7.92 -10.80 21.73
C GLY A 419 7.94 -11.17 20.23
N ARG A 420 8.16 -10.16 19.38
CA ARG A 420 8.23 -10.27 17.91
C ARG A 420 9.66 -10.54 17.42
N ASP A 421 9.84 -11.18 16.27
CA ASP A 421 11.17 -11.64 15.81
C ASP A 421 12.20 -10.52 15.63
N TYR A 422 11.80 -9.31 15.21
CA TYR A 422 12.71 -8.16 15.14
C TYR A 422 13.22 -7.71 16.53
N MET A 423 12.45 -7.90 17.61
CA MET A 423 12.91 -7.64 18.98
C MET A 423 13.98 -8.65 19.43
N ARG A 424 14.14 -9.76 18.70
CA ARG A 424 15.16 -10.80 18.92
C ARG A 424 16.34 -10.69 17.96
N GLY A 425 16.28 -9.75 17.00
CA GLY A 425 17.33 -9.50 16.00
C GLY A 425 17.53 -10.61 14.96
N GLN A 426 16.63 -11.59 14.84
CA GLN A 426 16.78 -12.74 13.94
C GLN A 426 15.44 -13.24 13.38
N ASP A 427 15.43 -13.63 12.10
CA ASP A 427 14.40 -14.46 11.50
C ASP A 427 14.63 -15.91 11.93
N SER A 428 13.73 -16.44 12.75
CA SER A 428 13.81 -17.80 13.30
C SER A 428 13.87 -18.90 12.23
N ASN A 429 13.20 -18.71 11.10
CA ASN A 429 13.18 -19.68 10.01
C ASN A 429 14.45 -19.65 9.16
N LYS A 430 14.97 -18.45 8.85
CA LYS A 430 16.21 -18.29 8.07
C LYS A 430 17.44 -18.82 8.81
N PHE A 431 17.49 -18.66 10.14
CA PHE A 431 18.57 -19.24 10.95
C PHE A 431 18.53 -20.78 10.95
N GLU A 432 17.34 -21.40 10.97
CA GLU A 432 17.24 -22.86 10.93
C GLU A 432 17.52 -23.43 9.52
N GLN A 433 17.09 -22.75 8.45
CA GLN A 433 17.50 -23.08 7.08
C GLN A 433 19.03 -23.08 6.93
N ALA A 434 19.73 -22.08 7.51
CA ALA A 434 21.18 -22.02 7.50
C ALA A 434 21.84 -23.19 8.27
N ARG A 435 21.30 -23.55 9.44
CA ARG A 435 21.78 -24.71 10.23
C ARG A 435 21.64 -26.03 9.49
N ILE A 436 20.50 -26.25 8.81
CA ILE A 436 20.27 -27.44 7.98
C ILE A 436 21.34 -27.53 6.87
N ILE A 437 21.66 -26.41 6.22
CA ILE A 437 22.71 -26.33 5.20
C ILE A 437 24.10 -26.60 5.82
N ASP A 438 24.40 -26.03 6.99
CA ASP A 438 25.68 -26.23 7.69
C ASP A 438 25.90 -27.69 8.11
N ASP A 439 24.88 -28.36 8.68
CA ASP A 439 24.97 -29.77 9.04
C ASP A 439 25.05 -30.68 7.80
N ILE A 440 24.44 -30.33 6.66
CA ILE A 440 24.68 -31.04 5.39
C ILE A 440 26.16 -30.89 4.96
N ILE A 441 26.70 -29.66 4.95
CA ILE A 441 28.11 -29.37 4.57
C ILE A 441 29.13 -30.02 5.52
N LYS A 442 28.72 -30.34 6.75
CA LYS A 442 29.51 -31.02 7.78
C LYS A 442 29.47 -32.54 7.65
N ASN A 443 28.33 -33.13 7.29
CA ASN A 443 28.16 -34.58 7.19
C ASN A 443 28.45 -35.17 5.78
N VAL A 444 28.53 -34.34 4.73
CA VAL A 444 28.94 -34.80 3.39
C VAL A 444 30.47 -34.80 3.25
N GLU A 445 31.05 -35.99 3.09
CA GLU A 445 32.46 -36.17 2.80
C GLU A 445 32.84 -35.70 1.37
N ALA A 446 34.12 -35.43 1.14
CA ALA A 446 34.71 -35.10 -0.18
C ALA A 446 34.14 -33.87 -0.93
N VAL A 447 33.49 -32.92 -0.24
CA VAL A 447 33.12 -31.61 -0.84
C VAL A 447 34.36 -30.76 -1.12
N ALA A 448 34.75 -30.65 -2.39
CA ALA A 448 35.96 -29.93 -2.82
C ALA A 448 35.88 -28.39 -2.65
N ASP A 449 34.69 -27.81 -2.77
CA ASP A 449 34.43 -26.37 -2.56
C ASP A 449 33.14 -26.22 -1.74
N LYS A 450 33.30 -25.93 -0.44
CA LYS A 450 32.19 -25.81 0.50
C LYS A 450 31.35 -24.55 0.28
N GLU A 451 31.91 -23.48 -0.26
CA GLU A 451 31.19 -22.22 -0.50
C GLU A 451 30.34 -22.29 -1.77
N LYS A 452 30.86 -22.93 -2.82
CA LYS A 452 30.05 -23.28 -3.99
C LYS A 452 28.96 -24.30 -3.65
N PHE A 453 29.25 -25.27 -2.77
CA PHE A 453 28.24 -26.24 -2.33
C PHE A 453 27.17 -25.59 -1.45
N ARG A 454 27.51 -24.67 -0.54
CA ARG A 454 26.56 -23.81 0.19
C ARG A 454 25.61 -23.11 -0.78
N LYS A 455 26.14 -22.39 -1.76
CA LYS A 455 25.34 -21.65 -2.74
C LYS A 455 24.44 -22.54 -3.59
N ALA A 456 24.87 -23.77 -3.88
CA ALA A 456 24.02 -24.76 -4.53
C ALA A 456 22.87 -25.22 -3.61
N LEU A 457 23.13 -25.45 -2.32
CA LEU A 457 22.11 -25.82 -1.32
C LEU A 457 21.11 -24.68 -1.06
N GLU A 458 21.57 -23.43 -0.99
CA GLU A 458 20.74 -22.21 -0.89
C GLU A 458 19.78 -22.05 -2.09
N GLN A 459 20.12 -22.61 -3.26
CA GLN A 459 19.27 -22.63 -4.46
C GLN A 459 18.30 -23.83 -4.50
N THR A 460 18.31 -24.72 -3.49
CA THR A 460 17.35 -25.83 -3.38
C THR A 460 16.10 -25.46 -2.60
N ARG A 461 15.13 -26.38 -2.57
CA ARG A 461 13.89 -26.28 -1.76
C ARG A 461 14.12 -26.20 -0.24
N ILE A 462 15.36 -26.33 0.27
CA ILE A 462 15.65 -26.02 1.69
C ILE A 462 15.28 -24.56 2.00
N SER A 463 15.53 -23.65 1.06
CA SER A 463 15.16 -22.22 1.16
C SER A 463 13.65 -21.95 1.12
N ASP A 464 12.83 -22.96 0.77
CA ASP A 464 11.36 -22.88 0.73
C ASP A 464 10.68 -23.36 2.03
N LEU A 465 11.43 -23.93 2.98
CA LEU A 465 10.90 -24.35 4.29
C LEU A 465 10.37 -23.13 5.07
N THR A 466 9.28 -23.31 5.81
CA THR A 466 8.59 -22.24 6.58
C THR A 466 8.26 -22.64 8.02
N GLU A 467 8.43 -23.92 8.34
CA GLU A 467 7.94 -24.59 9.55
C GLU A 467 8.65 -24.14 10.85
N PHE A 468 9.80 -23.48 10.73
CA PHE A 468 10.61 -23.04 11.87
C PHE A 468 10.36 -21.58 12.27
N GLY A 469 9.51 -20.87 11.53
CA GLY A 469 9.12 -19.50 11.84
C GLY A 469 8.23 -19.41 13.08
N ARG A 470 8.51 -18.44 13.96
CA ARG A 470 7.64 -18.13 15.12
C ARG A 470 6.30 -17.50 14.72
N VAL A 471 6.14 -17.04 13.48
CA VAL A 471 4.98 -16.29 13.00
C VAL A 471 3.82 -17.22 12.65
N VAL A 472 2.66 -16.99 13.26
CA VAL A 472 1.40 -17.62 12.84
C VAL A 472 0.89 -16.89 11.60
N HIS A 473 0.54 -17.64 10.56
CA HIS A 473 0.00 -17.08 9.32
C HIS A 473 -1.37 -16.42 9.51
N ALA A 474 -1.70 -15.43 8.69
CA ALA A 474 -2.93 -14.63 8.83
C ALA A 474 -4.21 -15.48 8.75
N GLU A 475 -4.22 -16.48 7.87
CA GLU A 475 -5.31 -17.41 7.65
C GLU A 475 -5.50 -18.36 8.85
N MET A 476 -4.38 -18.79 9.46
CA MET A 476 -4.41 -19.57 10.69
C MET A 476 -4.93 -18.71 11.86
N GLU A 477 -4.42 -17.49 12.01
CA GLU A 477 -4.84 -16.59 13.08
C GLU A 477 -6.32 -16.19 12.94
N SER A 478 -6.85 -15.97 11.74
CA SER A 478 -8.26 -15.61 11.57
C SER A 478 -9.19 -16.77 11.95
N LEU A 479 -8.82 -18.02 11.64
CA LEU A 479 -9.51 -19.23 12.10
C LEU A 479 -9.35 -19.47 13.61
N LEU A 480 -8.16 -19.23 14.17
CA LEU A 480 -7.91 -19.29 15.62
C LEU A 480 -8.66 -18.19 16.37
N ALA A 481 -8.83 -17.00 15.77
CA ALA A 481 -9.63 -15.92 16.33
C ALA A 481 -11.12 -16.28 16.35
N CYS A 482 -11.66 -16.98 15.35
CA CYS A 482 -12.98 -17.59 15.43
C CYS A 482 -13.05 -18.57 16.62
N ALA A 483 -12.13 -19.54 16.70
CA ALA A 483 -12.13 -20.57 17.72
C ALA A 483 -12.03 -20.02 19.16
N ARG A 484 -11.12 -19.06 19.42
CA ARG A 484 -10.94 -18.42 20.73
C ARG A 484 -12.16 -17.61 21.19
N ASN A 485 -12.98 -17.13 20.26
CA ASN A 485 -14.22 -16.40 20.55
C ASN A 485 -15.48 -17.29 20.44
N SER A 486 -15.33 -18.62 20.33
CA SER A 486 -16.43 -19.58 20.17
C SER A 486 -17.30 -19.38 18.90
N ILE A 487 -16.73 -18.76 17.86
CA ILE A 487 -17.39 -18.53 16.57
C ILE A 487 -17.07 -19.70 15.62
N SER A 488 -18.07 -20.22 14.90
CA SER A 488 -17.86 -21.30 13.94
C SER A 488 -17.52 -20.78 12.54
N ALA A 489 -16.34 -21.13 12.03
CA ALA A 489 -15.93 -20.89 10.65
C ALA A 489 -16.59 -21.85 9.63
N ARG A 490 -17.44 -22.79 10.07
CA ARG A 490 -18.03 -23.80 9.18
C ARG A 490 -19.01 -23.16 8.19
N GLY A 491 -18.75 -23.37 6.91
CA GLY A 491 -19.48 -22.78 5.79
C GLY A 491 -19.08 -21.34 5.47
N ALA A 492 -18.05 -20.78 6.12
CA ALA A 492 -17.59 -19.42 5.86
C ALA A 492 -16.79 -19.31 4.54
N THR A 493 -16.54 -18.06 4.15
CA THR A 493 -15.51 -17.65 3.19
C THR A 493 -14.32 -17.07 3.94
N VAL A 494 -13.09 -17.34 3.49
CA VAL A 494 -11.88 -16.67 3.98
C VAL A 494 -11.32 -15.75 2.89
N TYR A 495 -11.14 -14.47 3.19
CA TYR A 495 -10.53 -13.50 2.29
C TYR A 495 -9.08 -13.28 2.73
N CYS A 496 -8.11 -13.34 1.81
CA CYS A 496 -6.68 -13.24 2.11
C CYS A 496 -5.99 -12.24 1.17
N THR A 497 -5.05 -11.43 1.68
CA THR A 497 -4.20 -10.60 0.80
C THR A 497 -3.35 -11.47 -0.13
N THR A 498 -2.95 -12.67 0.33
CA THR A 498 -2.08 -13.60 -0.39
C THR A 498 -2.67 -15.01 -0.40
N PHE A 499 -2.46 -15.75 -1.48
CA PHE A 499 -2.91 -17.14 -1.64
C PHE A 499 -2.36 -18.03 -0.51
N PRO A 500 -3.20 -18.83 0.17
CA PRO A 500 -2.75 -19.61 1.31
C PRO A 500 -1.66 -20.64 0.98
N CYS A 501 -0.65 -20.73 1.83
CA CYS A 501 0.35 -21.79 1.73
C CYS A 501 -0.30 -23.17 2.00
N HIS A 502 0.36 -24.26 1.60
CA HIS A 502 -0.14 -25.62 1.83
C HIS A 502 -0.38 -25.91 3.33
N ASN A 503 0.41 -25.32 4.23
CA ASN A 503 0.21 -25.39 5.68
C ASN A 503 -1.04 -24.64 6.17
N CYS A 504 -1.48 -23.57 5.50
CA CYS A 504 -2.75 -22.91 5.79
C CYS A 504 -3.93 -23.65 5.17
N ALA A 505 -3.78 -24.12 3.92
CA ALA A 505 -4.84 -24.81 3.18
C ALA A 505 -5.43 -26.01 3.94
N LYS A 506 -4.60 -26.86 4.56
CA LYS A 506 -5.06 -27.98 5.39
C LYS A 506 -5.92 -27.54 6.60
N HIS A 507 -5.64 -26.39 7.19
CA HIS A 507 -6.45 -25.82 8.28
C HIS A 507 -7.78 -25.22 7.78
N ILE A 508 -7.76 -24.58 6.61
CA ILE A 508 -8.95 -24.04 5.93
C ILE A 508 -9.94 -25.18 5.61
N ILE A 509 -9.44 -26.29 5.04
CA ILE A 509 -10.23 -27.50 4.77
C ILE A 509 -10.78 -28.08 6.09
N ALA A 510 -9.92 -28.31 7.10
CA ALA A 510 -10.33 -28.90 8.37
C ALA A 510 -11.34 -28.05 9.17
N ALA A 511 -11.31 -26.72 9.03
CA ALA A 511 -12.30 -25.82 9.62
C ALA A 511 -13.67 -25.85 8.92
N GLY A 512 -13.78 -26.51 7.76
CA GLY A 512 -15.01 -26.59 6.97
C GLY A 512 -15.38 -25.27 6.27
N VAL A 513 -14.38 -24.46 5.91
CA VAL A 513 -14.53 -23.30 5.01
C VAL A 513 -14.99 -23.78 3.64
N ARG A 514 -15.83 -23.01 2.93
CA ARG A 514 -16.30 -23.37 1.57
C ARG A 514 -15.59 -22.62 0.44
N ARG A 515 -15.11 -21.40 0.71
CA ARG A 515 -14.55 -20.48 -0.31
C ARG A 515 -13.35 -19.74 0.27
N VAL A 516 -12.33 -19.54 -0.54
CA VAL A 516 -11.18 -18.68 -0.29
C VAL A 516 -11.13 -17.66 -1.42
N VAL A 517 -10.96 -16.39 -1.09
CA VAL A 517 -10.76 -15.29 -2.06
C VAL A 517 -9.41 -14.66 -1.80
N TYR A 518 -8.53 -14.59 -2.80
CA TYR A 518 -7.15 -14.11 -2.66
C TYR A 518 -6.78 -13.02 -3.68
N VAL A 519 -5.87 -12.10 -3.34
CA VAL A 519 -5.29 -11.14 -4.31
C VAL A 519 -3.99 -11.70 -4.87
N GLU A 520 -2.91 -11.70 -4.09
CA GLU A 520 -1.60 -12.20 -4.50
C GLU A 520 -1.60 -13.74 -4.61
N PRO A 521 -0.75 -14.35 -5.45
CA PRO A 521 -0.61 -15.78 -5.57
C PRO A 521 0.46 -16.26 -4.60
N TYR A 522 0.67 -17.56 -4.56
CA TYR A 522 1.85 -18.12 -3.91
C TYR A 522 2.30 -19.31 -4.76
N PRO A 523 3.11 -19.10 -5.82
CA PRO A 523 3.49 -20.17 -6.75
C PRO A 523 4.22 -21.36 -6.10
N LYS A 524 4.79 -21.14 -4.89
CA LYS A 524 5.38 -22.18 -4.05
C LYS A 524 4.33 -23.00 -3.27
N SER A 525 3.05 -22.64 -3.31
CA SER A 525 1.99 -23.34 -2.59
C SER A 525 1.67 -24.68 -3.23
N LYS A 526 1.88 -25.75 -2.48
CA LYS A 526 1.43 -27.10 -2.84
C LYS A 526 -0.03 -27.39 -2.44
N ALA A 527 -0.81 -26.38 -2.08
CA ALA A 527 -2.19 -26.54 -1.61
C ALA A 527 -3.05 -27.37 -2.60
N ALA A 528 -3.11 -26.95 -3.87
CA ALA A 528 -3.90 -27.66 -4.89
C ALA A 528 -3.28 -28.99 -5.35
N GLU A 529 -1.97 -29.17 -5.20
CA GLU A 529 -1.25 -30.41 -5.53
C GLU A 529 -1.47 -31.50 -4.47
N PHE A 530 -1.49 -31.13 -3.19
CA PHE A 530 -1.65 -32.04 -2.06
C PHE A 530 -3.11 -32.30 -1.67
N HIS A 531 -4.05 -31.48 -2.16
CA HIS A 531 -5.48 -31.56 -1.83
C HIS A 531 -6.36 -31.53 -3.09
N THR A 532 -5.99 -32.28 -4.14
CA THR A 532 -6.77 -32.40 -5.39
C THR A 532 -8.18 -32.96 -5.20
N ASP A 533 -8.41 -33.67 -4.10
CA ASP A 533 -9.70 -34.17 -3.62
C ASP A 533 -10.60 -33.08 -3.00
N SER A 534 -9.97 -32.08 -2.38
CA SER A 534 -10.61 -31.14 -1.44
C SER A 534 -10.55 -29.67 -1.89
N ILE A 535 -9.75 -29.32 -2.89
CA ILE A 535 -9.59 -27.97 -3.44
C ILE A 535 -10.00 -27.90 -4.91
N THR A 536 -10.59 -26.78 -5.33
CA THR A 536 -10.70 -26.41 -6.75
C THR A 536 -10.16 -24.99 -6.93
N LEU A 537 -9.22 -24.81 -7.87
CA LEU A 537 -8.66 -23.50 -8.21
C LEU A 537 -9.55 -22.75 -9.21
N GLY A 538 -9.51 -21.42 -9.13
CA GLY A 538 -10.29 -20.55 -10.00
C GLY A 538 -11.78 -20.58 -9.64
N PHE A 539 -12.59 -20.00 -10.52
CA PHE A 539 -14.03 -19.88 -10.29
C PHE A 539 -14.76 -21.13 -10.77
N SER A 540 -15.46 -21.79 -9.85
CA SER A 540 -16.21 -23.01 -10.10
C SER A 540 -17.53 -22.98 -9.35
N ASP A 541 -18.54 -23.68 -9.87
CA ASP A 541 -19.80 -23.92 -9.14
C ASP A 541 -19.74 -25.21 -8.30
N ASN A 542 -18.56 -25.82 -8.16
CA ASN A 542 -18.35 -26.99 -7.32
C ASN A 542 -18.58 -26.66 -5.82
N GLU A 543 -19.52 -27.37 -5.20
CA GLU A 543 -19.84 -27.25 -3.76
C GLU A 543 -19.21 -28.34 -2.88
N LYS A 544 -18.52 -29.33 -3.49
CA LYS A 544 -17.92 -30.48 -2.78
C LYS A 544 -16.51 -30.20 -2.28
N THR A 545 -15.83 -29.22 -2.87
CA THR A 545 -14.45 -28.79 -2.55
C THR A 545 -14.44 -27.38 -1.98
N VAL A 546 -13.37 -27.02 -1.27
CA VAL A 546 -13.05 -25.62 -0.97
C VAL A 546 -12.59 -24.94 -2.26
N ARG A 547 -13.28 -23.88 -2.68
CA ARG A 547 -12.90 -23.12 -3.87
C ARG A 547 -11.88 -22.05 -3.54
N PHE A 548 -10.83 -21.93 -4.33
CA PHE A 548 -9.79 -20.91 -4.20
C PHE A 548 -9.89 -19.98 -5.41
N GLU A 549 -10.56 -18.86 -5.22
CA GLU A 549 -10.94 -17.90 -6.26
C GLU A 549 -10.07 -16.63 -6.18
N PRO A 550 -9.56 -16.10 -7.30
CA PRO A 550 -8.86 -14.81 -7.29
C PRO A 550 -9.87 -13.67 -7.12
N PHE A 551 -9.42 -12.59 -6.49
CA PHE A 551 -10.23 -11.41 -6.21
C PHE A 551 -10.63 -10.64 -7.48
N VAL A 552 -11.85 -10.07 -7.48
CA VAL A 552 -12.42 -9.27 -8.57
C VAL A 552 -13.15 -8.07 -7.97
N GLY A 553 -12.90 -6.87 -8.52
CA GLY A 553 -13.44 -5.61 -8.04
C GLY A 553 -12.38 -4.52 -7.81
N VAL A 554 -12.73 -3.51 -7.02
CA VAL A 554 -11.83 -2.43 -6.60
C VAL A 554 -10.80 -2.95 -5.59
N GLY A 555 -9.51 -2.81 -5.91
CA GLY A 555 -8.40 -3.25 -5.05
C GLY A 555 -8.30 -2.44 -3.75
N PRO A 556 -7.86 -3.04 -2.63
CA PRO A 556 -7.79 -2.37 -1.33
C PRO A 556 -7.09 -1.01 -1.33
N ARG A 557 -6.00 -0.87 -2.13
CA ARG A 557 -5.23 0.36 -2.32
C ARG A 557 -6.11 1.58 -2.67
N ARG A 558 -7.18 1.41 -3.44
CA ARG A 558 -8.08 2.52 -3.86
C ARG A 558 -9.42 2.53 -3.14
N PHE A 559 -9.72 1.56 -2.30
CA PHE A 559 -11.02 1.40 -1.64
C PHE A 559 -11.48 2.68 -0.92
N PHE A 560 -10.64 3.23 -0.03
CA PHE A 560 -10.96 4.46 0.71
C PHE A 560 -11.03 5.69 -0.22
N ASP A 561 -10.10 5.76 -1.17
CA ASP A 561 -9.95 6.83 -2.17
C ASP A 561 -11.18 6.94 -3.08
N LEU A 562 -11.89 5.83 -3.32
CA LEU A 562 -13.02 5.71 -4.25
C LEU A 562 -14.40 5.60 -3.57
N PHE A 563 -14.52 4.96 -2.40
CA PHE A 563 -15.81 4.77 -1.73
C PHE A 563 -16.09 5.75 -0.58
N SER A 564 -15.08 6.46 -0.06
CA SER A 564 -15.33 7.51 0.95
C SER A 564 -16.14 8.68 0.38
N MET A 565 -17.02 9.29 1.16
CA MET A 565 -17.78 10.47 0.72
C MET A 565 -17.06 11.80 0.98
N ARG A 566 -15.96 11.82 1.76
CA ARG A 566 -15.28 13.05 2.19
C ARG A 566 -13.77 12.96 2.44
N LEU A 567 -13.22 11.76 2.68
CA LEU A 567 -11.88 11.59 3.27
C LEU A 567 -10.81 11.09 2.27
N GLY A 568 -11.21 10.64 1.09
CA GLY A 568 -10.27 10.28 0.02
C GLY A 568 -9.71 11.50 -0.71
N SER A 569 -8.72 11.28 -1.57
CA SER A 569 -7.97 12.33 -2.29
C SER A 569 -8.79 13.09 -3.36
N GLY A 570 -10.01 12.63 -3.64
CA GLY A 570 -10.92 13.20 -4.63
C GLY A 570 -11.88 14.25 -4.09
N TYR A 571 -12.66 14.88 -4.98
CA TYR A 571 -13.64 15.88 -4.56
C TYR A 571 -14.80 15.26 -3.76
N ARG A 572 -15.32 16.00 -2.76
CA ARG A 572 -16.44 15.57 -1.93
C ARG A 572 -17.69 15.27 -2.75
N LEU A 573 -18.13 14.01 -2.74
CA LEU A 573 -19.39 13.58 -3.35
C LEU A 573 -20.62 14.06 -2.56
N LYS A 574 -21.77 14.15 -3.24
CA LYS A 574 -23.08 14.49 -2.68
C LYS A 574 -24.12 13.50 -3.22
N ARG A 575 -24.96 12.95 -2.34
CA ARG A 575 -26.14 12.11 -2.72
C ARG A 575 -27.45 12.89 -2.71
N LYS A 576 -27.51 14.07 -2.09
CA LYS A 576 -28.73 14.87 -1.98
C LYS A 576 -28.47 16.37 -2.09
N ASP A 577 -29.51 17.10 -2.47
CA ASP A 577 -29.55 18.57 -2.52
C ASP A 577 -29.72 19.19 -1.11
N ARG A 578 -30.11 20.48 -1.03
CA ARG A 578 -30.42 21.15 0.24
C ARG A 578 -31.79 20.77 0.82
N ASN A 579 -32.73 20.38 -0.02
CA ASN A 579 -34.12 20.07 0.35
C ASN A 579 -34.29 18.62 0.84
N GLY A 580 -33.35 17.74 0.49
CA GLY A 580 -33.32 16.33 0.85
C GLY A 580 -33.46 15.38 -0.35
N ALA A 581 -33.77 15.89 -1.54
CA ALA A 581 -33.99 15.10 -2.74
C ALA A 581 -32.67 14.49 -3.27
N THR A 582 -32.75 13.28 -3.80
CA THR A 582 -31.60 12.55 -4.37
C THR A 582 -31.07 13.23 -5.62
N LEU A 583 -29.75 13.43 -5.70
CA LEU A 583 -29.10 13.97 -6.90
C LEU A 583 -28.97 12.88 -7.96
N GLN A 584 -29.49 13.10 -9.17
CA GLN A 584 -29.23 12.20 -10.30
C GLN A 584 -27.77 12.37 -10.77
N TRP A 585 -26.99 11.29 -10.74
CA TRP A 585 -25.69 11.26 -11.41
C TRP A 585 -25.89 10.93 -12.90
N LYS A 586 -25.06 11.52 -13.77
CA LYS A 586 -25.18 11.44 -15.23
C LYS A 586 -23.77 11.32 -15.85
N PRO A 587 -23.42 10.18 -16.48
CA PRO A 587 -22.08 9.94 -17.04
C PRO A 587 -21.55 11.07 -17.93
N GLU A 588 -22.42 11.64 -18.75
CA GLU A 588 -22.10 12.64 -19.78
C GLU A 588 -21.61 13.96 -19.17
N SER A 589 -22.01 14.23 -17.92
CA SER A 589 -21.62 15.40 -17.11
C SER A 589 -20.59 15.08 -16.03
N ALA A 590 -20.22 13.80 -15.88
CA ALA A 590 -19.32 13.37 -14.84
C ALA A 590 -17.87 13.77 -15.15
N ARG A 591 -17.04 13.72 -14.11
CA ARG A 591 -15.61 14.08 -14.15
C ARG A 591 -14.85 13.16 -13.21
N LEU A 592 -13.58 12.88 -13.50
CA LEU A 592 -12.76 12.02 -12.65
C LEU A 592 -12.81 12.48 -11.19
N ARG A 593 -13.02 11.53 -10.29
CA ARG A 593 -13.19 11.76 -8.85
C ARG A 593 -11.91 12.29 -8.22
N ILE A 594 -10.77 11.68 -8.60
CA ILE A 594 -9.42 12.11 -8.27
C ILE A 594 -8.82 12.70 -9.56
N GLN A 595 -8.29 13.92 -9.51
CA GLN A 595 -7.91 14.71 -10.69
C GLN A 595 -6.43 15.06 -10.59
N MET A 596 -5.65 14.78 -11.64
CA MET A 596 -4.26 15.21 -11.69
C MET A 596 -4.18 16.74 -11.84
N LEU A 597 -3.30 17.36 -11.07
CA LEU A 597 -2.89 18.75 -11.22
C LEU A 597 -1.86 18.83 -12.37
N PRO A 598 -2.11 19.58 -13.47
CA PRO A 598 -1.19 19.64 -14.62
C PRO A 598 0.27 19.95 -14.23
N PHE A 599 0.43 20.92 -13.33
CA PHE A 599 1.73 21.39 -12.84
C PHE A 599 2.57 20.32 -12.11
N SER A 600 1.97 19.23 -11.60
CA SER A 600 2.75 18.22 -10.88
C SER A 600 3.32 17.14 -11.80
N TYR A 601 2.56 16.68 -12.81
CA TYR A 601 2.98 15.54 -13.64
C TYR A 601 3.68 15.95 -14.94
N LEU A 602 3.38 17.12 -15.53
CA LEU A 602 3.98 17.54 -16.80
C LEU A 602 5.51 17.74 -16.71
N ASP A 603 6.02 18.15 -15.54
CA ASP A 603 7.46 18.28 -15.29
C ASP A 603 8.13 16.92 -15.01
N LEU A 604 7.47 16.02 -14.27
CA LEU A 604 7.93 14.65 -14.04
C LEU A 604 7.99 13.84 -15.34
N GLU A 605 6.97 13.98 -16.19
CA GLU A 605 6.90 13.40 -17.52
C GLU A 605 7.98 13.98 -18.46
N THR A 606 8.22 15.30 -18.39
CA THR A 606 9.32 15.95 -19.13
C THR A 606 10.69 15.46 -18.64
N ALA A 607 10.86 15.16 -17.34
CA ALA A 607 12.07 14.53 -16.81
C ALA A 607 12.21 13.07 -17.27
N ALA A 608 11.13 12.29 -17.22
CA ALA A 608 11.10 10.91 -17.69
C ALA A 608 11.47 10.78 -19.18
N GLY A 609 10.95 11.66 -20.03
CA GLY A 609 11.32 11.71 -21.45
C GLY A 609 12.79 12.05 -21.71
N ARG A 610 13.42 12.86 -20.84
CA ARG A 610 14.87 13.13 -20.89
C ARG A 610 15.69 11.89 -20.50
N LEU A 611 15.31 11.20 -19.43
CA LEU A 611 15.95 9.95 -19.00
C LEU A 611 15.83 8.86 -20.08
N PHE A 612 14.62 8.64 -20.63
CA PHE A 612 14.42 7.70 -21.74
C PHE A 612 15.31 8.03 -22.95
N SER A 613 15.43 9.32 -23.29
CA SER A 613 16.30 9.80 -24.38
C SER A 613 17.79 9.59 -24.09
N GLN A 614 18.22 9.61 -22.82
CA GLN A 614 19.60 9.27 -22.43
C GLN A 614 19.85 7.76 -22.57
N HIS A 615 18.90 6.92 -22.15
CA HIS A 615 19.00 5.46 -22.35
C HIS A 615 19.02 5.10 -23.85
N ARG A 616 18.09 5.61 -24.68
CA ARG A 616 18.11 5.38 -26.15
C ARG A 616 19.48 5.70 -26.77
N LYS A 617 20.08 6.84 -26.41
CA LYS A 617 21.42 7.25 -26.88
C LYS A 617 22.54 6.31 -26.38
N LYS A 618 22.51 5.89 -25.11
CA LYS A 618 23.46 4.90 -24.54
C LYS A 618 23.41 3.56 -25.30
N LEU A 619 22.24 3.19 -25.83
CA LEU A 619 22.00 1.92 -26.52
C LEU A 619 22.16 1.99 -28.05
N GLY A 620 22.66 3.11 -28.59
CA GLY A 620 22.87 3.28 -30.03
C GLY A 620 21.59 3.35 -30.87
N ALA A 621 20.41 3.44 -30.23
CA ALA A 621 19.16 3.71 -30.93
C ALA A 621 19.20 5.15 -31.47
N GLN A 622 19.22 5.28 -32.81
CA GLN A 622 19.20 6.59 -33.47
C GLN A 622 17.90 7.34 -33.13
N SER A 623 18.00 8.68 -33.12
CA SER A 623 17.05 9.63 -32.52
C SER A 623 15.63 9.54 -33.05
#